data_AF-A0AAW8H9J5-F1
#
_entry.id   AF-A0AAW8H9J5-F1
#
_cell.length_a   1.000
_cell.length_b   1.000
_cell.length_c   1.000
_cell.angle_alpha   90.00
_cell.angle_beta   90.00
_cell.angle_gamma   90.00
#
_symmetry.space_group_name_H-M   'P 1'
#
loop_
_entity.id
_entity.type
_entity.pdbx_description
1 polymer ?
#
loop_
_entity_poly.entity_id
_entity_poly.type
_entity_poly.pdbx_seq_one_letter_code
_entity_poly.pdbx_strand_id
1 'polypeptide(L)'
;MYPVDLHMHTVASTHAYSTLHDYIAQAKLKGIKLFAITDHGPDMADAPHYWHFVNMRIWPRLVEGVGILRGIEANIKNTDGEIDCTGPMLTSLDLIIAGFHEPVFAPQDKETNTKAMIATIASGNVHIISHPGNPKYPIDIQAVAQAAAKHRVALEMNNSSFVHSRKGSEANCREVAAAVRDAGGMVALGSDSHTAFTLGDFSECLKVLNDVGFPEERILNVTPRRMLDFLESRGMPRIDEFADL
;
A
#
# COMPACT_ATOMS: atom_id res chain seq x y z
N MET A 1 -18.92 2.42 0.41
CA MET A 1 -18.05 1.90 -0.67
C MET A 1 -16.94 2.92 -0.85
N TYR A 2 -15.69 2.49 -0.85
CA TYR A 2 -14.55 3.40 -1.04
C TYR A 2 -14.08 3.33 -2.49
N PRO A 3 -14.08 4.46 -3.23
CA PRO A 3 -13.80 4.49 -4.67
C PRO A 3 -12.29 4.47 -5.01
N VAL A 4 -11.44 4.12 -4.05
CA VAL A 4 -9.98 4.11 -4.19
C VAL A 4 -9.42 2.78 -3.71
N ASP A 5 -8.56 2.16 -4.50
CA ASP A 5 -7.78 0.99 -4.10
C ASP A 5 -6.29 1.18 -4.40
N LEU A 6 -5.45 0.96 -3.38
CA LEU A 6 -4.07 1.43 -3.38
C LEU A 6 -3.05 0.30 -3.52
N HIS A 7 -3.48 -0.97 -3.53
CA HIS A 7 -2.56 -2.10 -3.52
C HIS A 7 -3.08 -3.27 -4.36
N MET A 8 -2.40 -3.53 -5.48
CA MET A 8 -2.68 -4.67 -6.37
C MET A 8 -1.49 -4.97 -7.31
N HIS A 9 -1.50 -6.17 -7.88
CA HIS A 9 -0.40 -6.75 -8.66
C HIS A 9 -0.88 -7.22 -10.04
N THR A 10 0.03 -7.18 -11.01
CA THR A 10 -0.20 -7.57 -12.40
C THR A 10 0.62 -8.80 -12.78
N VAL A 11 0.41 -9.29 -14.01
CA VAL A 11 1.22 -10.36 -14.64
C VAL A 11 2.72 -10.08 -14.73
N ALA A 12 3.18 -8.91 -14.28
CA ALA A 12 4.59 -8.62 -14.06
C ALA A 12 5.23 -9.56 -13.02
N SER A 13 4.42 -10.08 -12.09
CA SER A 13 4.72 -11.26 -11.27
C SER A 13 3.87 -12.44 -11.72
N THR A 14 4.46 -13.63 -11.86
CA THR A 14 3.73 -14.79 -12.41
C THR A 14 2.70 -15.38 -11.44
N HIS A 15 2.76 -15.04 -10.15
CA HIS A 15 1.72 -15.34 -9.16
C HIS A 15 0.55 -14.34 -9.14
N ALA A 16 0.57 -13.33 -10.01
CA ALA A 16 -0.58 -12.46 -10.30
C ALA A 16 -1.01 -12.62 -11.77
N TYR A 17 -2.31 -12.42 -12.04
CA TYR A 17 -2.94 -12.93 -13.27
C TYR A 17 -3.74 -11.89 -14.04
N SER A 18 -3.62 -10.60 -13.69
CA SER A 18 -4.34 -9.52 -14.37
C SER A 18 -3.40 -8.50 -14.98
N THR A 19 -3.83 -7.87 -16.06
CA THR A 19 -3.11 -6.79 -16.75
C THR A 19 -3.63 -5.43 -16.30
N LEU A 20 -2.93 -4.35 -16.67
CA LEU A 20 -3.43 -2.99 -16.48
C LEU A 20 -4.83 -2.79 -17.08
N HIS A 21 -5.11 -3.38 -18.24
CA HIS A 21 -6.41 -3.27 -18.89
C HIS A 21 -7.53 -3.97 -18.11
N ASP A 22 -7.23 -5.11 -17.48
CA ASP A 22 -8.20 -5.82 -16.64
C ASP A 22 -8.60 -4.98 -15.42
N TYR A 23 -7.62 -4.32 -14.78
CA TYR A 23 -7.89 -3.40 -13.67
C TYR A 23 -8.70 -2.18 -14.10
N ILE A 24 -8.39 -1.55 -15.24
CA ILE A 24 -9.19 -0.44 -15.78
C ILE A 24 -10.65 -0.88 -16.02
N ALA A 25 -10.83 -2.04 -16.66
CA ALA A 25 -12.16 -2.57 -16.95
C ALA A 25 -12.96 -2.87 -15.65
N GLN A 26 -12.32 -3.53 -14.68
CA GLN A 26 -12.95 -3.81 -13.38
C GLN A 26 -13.21 -2.55 -12.56
N ALA A 27 -12.31 -1.56 -12.60
CA ALA A 27 -12.50 -0.30 -11.90
C ALA A 27 -13.77 0.42 -12.37
N LYS A 28 -13.98 0.48 -13.69
CA LYS A 28 -15.20 1.02 -14.29
C LYS A 28 -16.45 0.27 -13.85
N LEU A 29 -16.41 -1.07 -13.87
CA LEU A 29 -17.55 -1.91 -13.45
C LEU A 29 -17.91 -1.73 -11.97
N LYS A 30 -16.91 -1.55 -11.11
CA LYS A 30 -17.07 -1.42 -9.66
C LYS A 30 -17.23 0.01 -9.17
N GLY A 31 -17.12 1.00 -10.06
CA GLY A 31 -17.19 2.42 -9.70
C GLY A 31 -15.95 2.95 -8.97
N ILE A 32 -14.81 2.25 -9.04
CA ILE A 32 -13.52 2.75 -8.58
C ILE A 32 -13.10 3.93 -9.46
N LYS A 33 -12.69 5.03 -8.82
CA LYS A 33 -12.33 6.30 -9.46
C LYS A 33 -10.83 6.52 -9.54
N LEU A 34 -10.07 5.91 -8.64
CA LEU A 34 -8.62 5.98 -8.60
C LEU A 34 -8.08 4.63 -8.13
N PHE A 35 -7.08 4.08 -8.81
CA PHE A 35 -6.35 2.93 -8.30
C PHE A 35 -4.85 3.06 -8.51
N ALA A 36 -4.07 2.29 -7.77
CA ALA A 36 -2.63 2.18 -7.96
C ALA A 36 -2.25 0.74 -8.32
N ILE A 37 -1.43 0.55 -9.37
CA ILE A 37 -0.70 -0.71 -9.55
C ILE A 37 0.58 -0.61 -8.73
N THR A 38 0.82 -1.61 -7.88
CA THR A 38 1.95 -1.66 -6.94
C THR A 38 2.61 -3.02 -7.01
N ASP A 39 3.08 -3.39 -8.21
CA ASP A 39 3.84 -4.62 -8.41
C ASP A 39 5.04 -4.71 -7.44
N HIS A 40 5.43 -5.94 -7.09
CA HIS A 40 6.49 -6.18 -6.11
C HIS A 40 7.84 -5.63 -6.55
N GLY A 41 8.59 -5.06 -5.62
CA GLY A 41 9.92 -4.53 -5.88
C GLY A 41 10.91 -5.58 -6.42
N PRO A 42 11.92 -5.15 -7.20
CA PRO A 42 12.76 -6.00 -8.04
C PRO A 42 13.68 -6.97 -7.29
N ASP A 43 13.89 -6.80 -5.98
CA ASP A 43 14.71 -7.73 -5.19
C ASP A 43 13.92 -9.00 -4.79
N MET A 44 12.59 -9.00 -4.92
CA MET A 44 11.75 -10.15 -4.57
C MET A 44 11.77 -11.25 -5.64
N ALA A 45 11.67 -12.51 -5.21
CA ALA A 45 11.50 -13.63 -6.13
C ALA A 45 10.18 -13.46 -6.92
N ASP A 46 10.19 -13.80 -8.22
CA ASP A 46 9.04 -13.60 -9.13
C ASP A 46 8.62 -12.13 -9.34
N ALA A 47 9.48 -11.16 -8.98
CA ALA A 47 9.24 -9.74 -9.25
C ALA A 47 9.72 -9.31 -10.65
N PRO A 48 9.15 -8.23 -11.21
CA PRO A 48 9.61 -7.70 -12.49
C PRO A 48 10.98 -7.01 -12.41
N HIS A 49 11.62 -6.89 -13.57
CA HIS A 49 12.83 -6.08 -13.74
C HIS A 49 12.56 -4.59 -13.42
N TYR A 50 13.51 -3.85 -12.84
CA TYR A 50 13.31 -2.45 -12.42
C TYR A 50 12.84 -1.50 -13.54
N TRP A 51 13.11 -1.83 -14.82
CA TRP A 51 12.57 -1.10 -15.98
C TRP A 51 11.04 -1.08 -16.04
N HIS A 52 10.37 -2.08 -15.46
CA HIS A 52 8.92 -2.08 -15.31
C HIS A 52 8.45 -0.78 -14.64
N PHE A 53 9.03 -0.44 -13.48
CA PHE A 53 8.70 0.76 -12.71
C PHE A 53 9.15 2.05 -13.40
N VAL A 54 10.39 2.09 -13.91
CA VAL A 54 10.91 3.27 -14.61
C VAL A 54 10.04 3.63 -15.83
N ASN A 55 9.52 2.62 -16.52
CA ASN A 55 8.74 2.83 -17.73
C ASN A 55 7.24 3.05 -17.48
N MET A 56 6.73 2.91 -16.24
CA MET A 56 5.35 3.29 -15.89
C MET A 56 5.04 4.75 -16.23
N ARG A 57 6.07 5.60 -16.34
CA ARG A 57 5.95 7.01 -16.76
C ARG A 57 5.21 7.22 -18.10
N ILE A 58 5.11 6.20 -18.96
CA ILE A 58 4.40 6.27 -20.24
C ILE A 58 2.89 6.03 -20.12
N TRP A 59 2.41 5.56 -18.97
CA TRP A 59 1.00 5.20 -18.79
C TRP A 59 0.10 6.42 -18.94
N PRO A 60 -1.10 6.27 -19.52
CA PRO A 60 -2.11 7.32 -19.42
C PRO A 60 -2.46 7.57 -17.95
N ARG A 61 -2.67 8.83 -17.56
CA ARG A 61 -3.14 9.15 -16.21
C ARG A 61 -4.60 8.73 -16.02
N LEU A 62 -5.45 9.03 -17.00
CA LEU A 62 -6.90 8.82 -16.94
C LEU A 62 -7.37 7.97 -18.13
N VAL A 63 -8.14 6.91 -17.86
CA VAL A 63 -8.77 6.08 -18.90
C VAL A 63 -10.23 5.84 -18.53
N GLU A 64 -11.15 6.21 -19.42
CA GLU A 64 -12.60 6.09 -19.18
C GLU A 64 -13.09 6.68 -17.84
N GLY A 65 -12.46 7.78 -17.39
CA GLY A 65 -12.78 8.44 -16.12
C GLY A 65 -12.23 7.75 -14.87
N VAL A 66 -11.34 6.77 -15.02
CA VAL A 66 -10.61 6.10 -13.93
C VAL A 66 -9.17 6.60 -13.90
N GLY A 67 -8.75 7.15 -12.75
CA GLY A 67 -7.39 7.59 -12.51
C GLY A 67 -6.45 6.43 -12.17
N ILE A 68 -5.21 6.50 -12.67
CA ILE A 68 -4.21 5.44 -12.56
C ILE A 68 -2.94 6.03 -11.92
N LEU A 69 -2.70 5.65 -10.66
CA LEU A 69 -1.44 5.89 -9.97
C LEU A 69 -0.42 4.82 -10.36
N ARG A 70 0.82 5.26 -10.55
CA ARG A 70 1.99 4.42 -10.82
C ARG A 70 2.66 4.15 -9.49
N GLY A 71 2.75 2.90 -9.08
CA GLY A 71 3.29 2.58 -7.77
C GLY A 71 4.16 1.34 -7.74
N ILE A 72 4.63 1.04 -6.53
CA ILE A 72 5.45 -0.11 -6.19
C ILE A 72 5.07 -0.58 -4.80
N GLU A 73 5.04 -1.90 -4.60
CA GLU A 73 5.18 -2.50 -3.28
C GLU A 73 6.65 -2.88 -3.09
N ALA A 74 7.43 -1.93 -2.58
CA ALA A 74 8.86 -2.10 -2.38
C ALA A 74 9.13 -3.05 -1.20
N ASN A 75 10.25 -3.73 -1.25
CA ASN A 75 10.71 -4.62 -0.21
C ASN A 75 11.58 -3.84 0.78
N ILE A 76 11.27 -3.93 2.08
CA ILE A 76 12.20 -3.48 3.13
C ILE A 76 13.40 -4.43 3.13
N LYS A 77 14.62 -3.88 3.02
CA LYS A 77 15.84 -4.67 2.81
C LYS A 77 16.63 -4.95 4.08
N ASN A 78 16.62 -4.03 5.04
CA ASN A 78 17.48 -4.10 6.22
C ASN A 78 16.96 -3.22 7.37
N THR A 79 17.70 -3.23 8.49
CA THR A 79 17.34 -2.45 9.68
C THR A 79 17.63 -0.95 9.59
N ASP A 80 18.23 -0.50 8.49
CA ASP A 80 18.52 0.91 8.22
C ASP A 80 17.40 1.56 7.40
N GLY A 81 16.36 0.79 7.04
CA GLY A 81 15.15 1.28 6.37
C GLY A 81 15.28 1.44 4.86
N GLU A 82 16.31 0.84 4.28
CA GLU A 82 16.48 0.83 2.82
C GLU A 82 15.40 -0.03 2.15
N ILE A 83 14.95 0.42 0.99
CA ILE A 83 13.98 -0.29 0.13
C ILE A 83 14.58 -0.50 -1.26
N ASP A 84 14.06 -1.48 -1.99
CA ASP A 84 14.49 -1.78 -3.37
C ASP A 84 13.86 -0.85 -4.44
N CYS A 85 13.56 0.39 -4.04
CA CYS A 85 13.16 1.48 -4.94
C CYS A 85 14.23 2.57 -4.91
N THR A 86 15.02 2.67 -5.96
CA THR A 86 16.17 3.60 -6.02
C THR A 86 16.25 4.34 -7.35
N GLY A 87 16.99 5.45 -7.35
CA GLY A 87 17.37 6.17 -8.56
C GLY A 87 16.16 6.54 -9.44
N PRO A 88 16.16 6.20 -10.75
CA PRO A 88 15.10 6.59 -11.68
C PRO A 88 13.69 6.06 -11.35
N MET A 89 13.57 5.04 -10.50
CA MET A 89 12.25 4.54 -10.06
C MET A 89 11.53 5.60 -9.23
N LEU A 90 12.24 6.23 -8.28
CA LEU A 90 11.67 7.24 -7.38
C LEU A 90 11.08 8.44 -8.13
N THR A 91 11.61 8.76 -9.31
CA THR A 91 11.11 9.87 -10.14
C THR A 91 9.99 9.47 -11.12
N SER A 92 9.69 8.17 -11.25
CA SER A 92 8.72 7.64 -12.21
C SER A 92 7.41 7.19 -11.56
N LEU A 93 7.39 7.08 -10.22
CA LEU A 93 6.29 6.55 -9.43
C LEU A 93 5.62 7.66 -8.61
N ASP A 94 4.31 7.53 -8.41
CA ASP A 94 3.48 8.42 -7.60
C ASP A 94 3.29 7.87 -6.17
N LEU A 95 3.19 6.54 -6.04
CA LEU A 95 2.93 5.86 -4.77
C LEU A 95 4.03 4.84 -4.45
N ILE A 96 4.55 4.93 -3.22
CA ILE A 96 5.57 4.00 -2.71
C ILE A 96 5.00 3.32 -1.48
N ILE A 97 4.62 2.06 -1.63
CA ILE A 97 4.31 1.15 -0.54
C ILE A 97 5.60 0.40 -0.20
N ALA A 98 5.81 0.07 1.07
CA ALA A 98 6.90 -0.83 1.46
C ALA A 98 6.46 -1.86 2.50
N GLY A 99 6.92 -3.10 2.36
CA GLY A 99 6.54 -4.21 3.24
C GLY A 99 7.64 -5.24 3.42
N PHE A 100 7.39 -6.18 4.33
CA PHE A 100 8.27 -7.34 4.53
C PHE A 100 7.86 -8.51 3.65
N HIS A 101 8.82 -9.01 2.87
CA HIS A 101 8.69 -10.23 2.07
C HIS A 101 9.86 -11.15 2.35
N GLU A 102 9.54 -12.42 2.64
CA GLU A 102 10.49 -13.43 3.14
C GLU A 102 11.73 -13.62 2.23
N PRO A 103 11.62 -13.56 0.88
CA PRO A 103 12.81 -13.66 0.02
C PRO A 103 13.82 -12.51 0.16
N VAL A 104 13.40 -11.32 0.62
CA VAL A 104 14.26 -10.13 0.72
C VAL A 104 14.66 -9.87 2.17
N PHE A 105 13.70 -9.98 3.09
CA PHE A 105 13.91 -9.84 4.53
C PHE A 105 13.22 -10.99 5.22
N ALA A 106 13.98 -12.02 5.61
CA ALA A 106 13.44 -13.15 6.33
C ALA A 106 12.89 -12.71 7.71
N PRO A 107 11.79 -13.30 8.21
CA PRO A 107 11.28 -13.05 9.55
C PRO A 107 12.37 -13.06 10.62
N GLN A 108 12.46 -11.97 11.39
CA GLN A 108 13.38 -11.85 12.53
C GLN A 108 12.61 -11.77 13.85
N ASP A 109 13.34 -11.59 14.94
CA ASP A 109 12.76 -11.25 16.24
C ASP A 109 11.99 -9.91 16.21
N LYS A 110 11.18 -9.69 17.24
CA LYS A 110 10.31 -8.51 17.35
C LYS A 110 11.07 -7.19 17.29
N GLU A 111 12.24 -7.11 17.92
CA GLU A 111 13.04 -5.88 17.97
C GLU A 111 13.61 -5.55 16.59
N THR A 112 14.17 -6.54 15.90
CA THR A 112 14.75 -6.38 14.57
C THR A 112 13.70 -5.97 13.53
N ASN A 113 12.54 -6.63 13.51
CA ASN A 113 11.44 -6.26 12.60
C ASN A 113 10.94 -4.84 12.88
N THR A 114 10.79 -4.49 14.17
CA THR A 114 10.34 -3.15 14.59
C THR A 114 11.33 -2.08 14.15
N LYS A 115 12.63 -2.30 14.38
CA LYS A 115 13.70 -1.37 14.00
C LYS A 115 13.67 -1.10 12.49
N ALA A 116 13.62 -2.17 11.68
CA ALA A 116 13.58 -2.05 10.23
C ALA A 116 12.34 -1.29 9.75
N MET A 117 11.14 -1.62 10.25
CA MET A 117 9.91 -0.94 9.84
C MET A 117 9.90 0.54 10.24
N ILE A 118 10.35 0.87 11.46
CA ILE A 118 10.44 2.28 11.91
C ILE A 118 11.48 3.05 11.11
N ALA A 119 12.63 2.45 10.78
CA ALA A 119 13.64 3.10 9.94
C ALA A 119 13.09 3.39 8.53
N THR A 120 12.36 2.44 7.95
CA THR A 120 11.66 2.63 6.66
C THR A 120 10.67 3.78 6.72
N ILE A 121 9.84 3.84 7.77
CA ILE A 121 8.89 4.93 8.01
C ILE A 121 9.63 6.28 8.13
N ALA A 122 10.73 6.31 8.88
CA ALA A 122 11.50 7.52 9.15
C ALA A 122 12.34 8.01 7.96
N SER A 123 12.54 7.17 6.94
CA SER A 123 13.33 7.50 5.74
C SER A 123 12.76 8.67 4.92
N GLY A 124 11.44 8.91 5.03
CA GLY A 124 10.72 9.89 4.21
C GLY A 124 10.36 9.42 2.79
N ASN A 125 10.87 8.27 2.36
CA ASN A 125 10.68 7.75 0.99
C ASN A 125 9.39 6.93 0.80
N VAL A 126 8.71 6.56 1.89
CA VAL A 126 7.55 5.64 1.86
C VAL A 126 6.27 6.36 2.23
N HIS A 127 5.18 6.02 1.53
CA HIS A 127 3.84 6.56 1.75
C HIS A 127 2.99 5.64 2.62
N ILE A 128 3.09 4.32 2.40
CA ILE A 128 2.28 3.30 3.06
C ILE A 128 3.19 2.13 3.48
N ILE A 129 2.98 1.59 4.68
CA ILE A 129 3.52 0.28 5.05
C ILE A 129 2.47 -0.79 4.79
N SER A 130 2.78 -1.78 3.95
CA SER A 130 1.86 -2.88 3.62
C SER A 130 1.80 -3.95 4.70
N HIS A 131 0.59 -4.52 4.86
CA HIS A 131 0.24 -5.64 5.76
C HIS A 131 1.01 -5.72 7.11
N PRO A 132 1.10 -4.64 7.90
CA PRO A 132 1.88 -4.62 9.15
C PRO A 132 1.34 -5.56 10.24
N GLY A 133 0.12 -6.08 10.08
CA GLY A 133 -0.47 -7.08 10.96
C GLY A 133 0.02 -8.51 10.73
N ASN A 134 0.91 -8.75 9.76
CA ASN A 134 1.38 -10.10 9.41
C ASN A 134 2.06 -10.80 10.61
N PRO A 135 1.51 -11.91 11.13
CA PRO A 135 2.03 -12.58 12.32
C PRO A 135 3.41 -13.22 12.10
N LYS A 136 3.86 -13.41 10.85
CA LYS A 136 5.23 -13.84 10.56
C LYS A 136 6.27 -12.80 10.99
N TYR A 137 5.92 -11.51 11.01
CA TYR A 137 6.82 -10.42 11.39
C TYR A 137 6.29 -9.75 12.65
N PRO A 138 6.51 -10.34 13.84
CA PRO A 138 6.11 -9.69 15.08
C PRO A 138 6.79 -8.32 15.17
N ILE A 139 6.03 -7.28 15.51
CA ILE A 139 6.49 -5.91 15.67
C ILE A 139 5.93 -5.29 16.95
N ASP A 140 6.55 -4.23 17.44
CA ASP A 140 5.93 -3.33 18.40
C ASP A 140 4.93 -2.42 17.67
N ILE A 141 3.66 -2.84 17.68
CA ILE A 141 2.58 -2.17 16.95
C ILE A 141 2.39 -0.72 17.42
N GLN A 142 2.54 -0.45 18.72
CA GLN A 142 2.39 0.90 19.27
C GLN A 142 3.53 1.81 18.80
N ALA A 143 4.77 1.35 18.89
CA ALA A 143 5.93 2.12 18.44
C ALA A 143 5.86 2.40 16.91
N VAL A 144 5.46 1.41 16.12
CA VAL A 144 5.28 1.55 14.67
C VAL A 144 4.16 2.54 14.35
N ALA A 145 2.99 2.47 15.01
CA ALA A 145 1.89 3.40 14.78
C ALA A 145 2.26 4.84 15.14
N GLN A 146 3.00 5.05 16.24
CA GLN A 146 3.50 6.37 16.64
C GLN A 146 4.51 6.92 15.64
N ALA A 147 5.44 6.10 15.15
CA ALA A 147 6.39 6.48 14.11
C ALA A 147 5.65 6.85 12.81
N ALA A 148 4.67 6.05 12.40
CA ALA A 148 3.88 6.28 11.20
C ALA A 148 3.12 7.61 11.27
N ALA A 149 2.46 7.89 12.40
CA ALA A 149 1.79 9.17 12.64
C ALA A 149 2.76 10.36 12.59
N LYS A 150 3.91 10.25 13.27
CA LYS A 150 4.95 11.30 13.28
C LYS A 150 5.48 11.63 11.89
N HIS A 151 5.73 10.61 11.08
CA HIS A 151 6.34 10.75 9.75
C HIS A 151 5.30 10.83 8.62
N ARG A 152 4.00 10.90 8.95
CA ARG A 152 2.89 10.94 8.00
C ARG A 152 2.93 9.78 6.99
N VAL A 153 3.20 8.59 7.48
CA VAL A 153 3.11 7.33 6.73
C VAL A 153 1.81 6.65 7.12
N ALA A 154 1.04 6.14 6.17
CA ALA A 154 -0.15 5.37 6.46
C ALA A 154 0.20 3.90 6.75
N LEU A 155 -0.55 3.26 7.64
CA LEU A 155 -0.46 1.81 7.84
C LEU A 155 -1.63 1.14 7.10
N GLU A 156 -1.33 0.06 6.39
CA GLU A 156 -2.33 -0.62 5.58
C GLU A 156 -3.27 -1.51 6.42
N MET A 157 -4.57 -1.44 6.12
CA MET A 157 -5.52 -2.51 6.37
C MET A 157 -5.72 -3.32 5.09
N ASN A 158 -5.11 -4.50 5.06
CA ASN A 158 -4.94 -5.33 3.87
C ASN A 158 -6.03 -6.42 3.82
N ASN A 159 -6.91 -6.38 2.82
CA ASN A 159 -8.07 -7.29 2.78
C ASN A 159 -7.65 -8.76 2.55
N SER A 160 -6.66 -8.99 1.69
CA SER A 160 -6.11 -10.33 1.40
C SER A 160 -5.59 -11.06 2.65
N SER A 161 -5.12 -10.31 3.66
CA SER A 161 -4.64 -10.87 4.93
C SER A 161 -5.71 -11.62 5.72
N PHE A 162 -6.99 -11.25 5.56
CA PHE A 162 -8.11 -11.90 6.22
C PHE A 162 -8.64 -13.13 5.47
N VAL A 163 -8.40 -13.19 4.15
CA VAL A 163 -9.06 -14.18 3.28
C VAL A 163 -8.10 -15.27 2.80
N HIS A 164 -6.88 -14.92 2.39
CA HIS A 164 -6.02 -15.84 1.64
C HIS A 164 -4.56 -15.88 2.12
N SER A 165 -3.91 -14.74 2.31
CA SER A 165 -2.44 -14.72 2.31
C SER A 165 -1.78 -14.94 3.66
N ARG A 166 -2.34 -14.40 4.76
CA ARG A 166 -1.64 -14.27 6.04
C ARG A 166 -2.53 -14.71 7.20
N LYS A 167 -2.82 -16.02 7.26
CA LYS A 167 -3.66 -16.62 8.31
C LYS A 167 -3.19 -16.20 9.71
N GLY A 168 -4.14 -15.79 10.56
CA GLY A 168 -3.87 -15.32 11.92
C GLY A 168 -3.63 -13.82 12.07
N SER A 169 -3.71 -13.04 10.97
CA SER A 169 -3.50 -11.58 11.03
C SER A 169 -4.61 -10.83 11.77
N GLU A 170 -5.81 -11.39 11.94
CA GLU A 170 -6.98 -10.65 12.44
C GLU A 170 -6.74 -9.92 13.77
N ALA A 171 -6.15 -10.62 14.76
CA ALA A 171 -5.87 -10.03 16.07
C ALA A 171 -4.89 -8.85 15.96
N ASN A 172 -3.79 -9.02 15.21
CA ASN A 172 -2.80 -7.99 14.99
C ASN A 172 -3.36 -6.82 14.16
N CYS A 173 -4.16 -7.10 13.12
CA CYS A 173 -4.82 -6.09 12.30
C CYS A 173 -5.77 -5.22 13.14
N ARG A 174 -6.49 -5.80 14.10
CA ARG A 174 -7.32 -5.08 15.06
C ARG A 174 -6.48 -4.21 15.99
N GLU A 175 -5.35 -4.72 16.47
CA GLU A 175 -4.41 -3.96 17.30
C GLU A 175 -3.76 -2.81 16.52
N VAL A 176 -3.35 -3.04 15.26
CA VAL A 176 -2.83 -2.00 14.35
C VAL A 176 -3.86 -0.89 14.16
N ALA A 177 -5.12 -1.24 13.83
CA ALA A 177 -6.17 -0.26 13.64
C ALA A 177 -6.40 0.59 14.92
N ALA A 178 -6.46 -0.04 16.09
CA ALA A 178 -6.58 0.66 17.36
C ALA A 178 -5.36 1.55 17.68
N ALA A 179 -4.14 1.06 17.44
CA ALA A 179 -2.91 1.82 17.66
C ALA A 179 -2.82 3.05 16.74
N VAL A 180 -3.18 2.92 15.47
CA VAL A 180 -3.23 4.06 14.53
C VAL A 180 -4.32 5.04 14.92
N ARG A 181 -5.48 4.56 15.38
CA ARG A 181 -6.53 5.41 15.94
C ARG A 181 -5.97 6.25 17.09
N ASP A 182 -5.33 5.62 18.06
CA ASP A 182 -4.87 6.31 19.27
C ASP A 182 -3.65 7.22 19.00
N ALA A 183 -2.78 6.85 18.05
CA ALA A 183 -1.61 7.64 17.65
C ALA A 183 -1.93 8.84 16.75
N GLY A 184 -3.15 8.96 16.22
CA GLY A 184 -3.51 10.04 15.30
C GLY A 184 -3.03 9.86 13.85
N GLY A 185 -2.58 8.65 13.47
CA GLY A 185 -2.09 8.34 12.12
C GLY A 185 -3.19 8.06 11.08
N MET A 186 -2.80 7.70 9.86
CA MET A 186 -3.73 7.39 8.76
C MET A 186 -3.74 5.90 8.43
N VAL A 187 -4.88 5.42 7.91
CA VAL A 187 -5.02 4.08 7.34
C VAL A 187 -5.19 4.17 5.83
N ALA A 188 -4.50 3.29 5.12
CA ALA A 188 -4.75 2.98 3.72
C ALA A 188 -5.44 1.62 3.62
N LEU A 189 -6.42 1.48 2.74
CA LEU A 189 -7.02 0.19 2.39
C LEU A 189 -6.38 -0.31 1.10
N GLY A 190 -5.98 -1.57 1.11
CA GLY A 190 -5.46 -2.27 -0.04
C GLY A 190 -6.15 -3.63 -0.16
N SER A 191 -6.60 -3.96 -1.37
CA SER A 191 -7.18 -5.29 -1.62
C SER A 191 -6.08 -6.35 -1.64
N ASP A 192 -4.86 -5.96 -2.04
CA ASP A 192 -3.74 -6.87 -2.31
C ASP A 192 -4.17 -7.89 -3.40
N SER A 193 -4.87 -7.33 -4.40
CA SER A 193 -5.42 -8.07 -5.53
C SER A 193 -4.30 -8.63 -6.40
N HIS A 194 -4.34 -9.95 -6.60
CA HIS A 194 -3.54 -10.65 -7.60
C HIS A 194 -4.36 -11.04 -8.83
N THR A 195 -5.67 -10.77 -8.79
CA THR A 195 -6.56 -10.74 -9.94
C THR A 195 -7.50 -9.53 -9.80
N ALA A 196 -7.89 -8.90 -10.90
CA ALA A 196 -8.76 -7.74 -10.88
C ALA A 196 -10.17 -8.03 -10.31
N PHE A 197 -10.56 -9.30 -10.14
CA PHE A 197 -11.83 -9.70 -9.54
C PHE A 197 -12.02 -9.21 -8.11
N THR A 198 -10.94 -9.02 -7.34
CA THR A 198 -11.02 -8.55 -5.94
C THR A 198 -10.74 -7.06 -5.77
N LEU A 199 -10.53 -6.31 -6.87
CA LEU A 199 -10.29 -4.87 -6.86
C LEU A 199 -11.36 -4.14 -6.03
N GLY A 200 -10.93 -3.31 -5.08
CA GLY A 200 -11.81 -2.49 -4.25
C GLY A 200 -12.63 -3.25 -3.20
N ASP A 201 -12.37 -4.55 -3.00
CA ASP A 201 -12.99 -5.31 -1.91
C ASP A 201 -12.22 -5.08 -0.60
N PHE A 202 -12.88 -4.42 0.34
CA PHE A 202 -12.38 -4.12 1.68
C PHE A 202 -13.33 -4.63 2.77
N SER A 203 -14.19 -5.60 2.44
CA SER A 203 -15.27 -6.06 3.31
C SER A 203 -14.79 -6.52 4.69
N GLU A 204 -13.65 -7.22 4.78
CA GLU A 204 -13.07 -7.67 6.05
C GLU A 204 -12.35 -6.54 6.79
N CYS A 205 -11.59 -5.70 6.07
CA CYS A 205 -10.96 -4.51 6.65
C CYS A 205 -11.98 -3.60 7.35
N LEU A 206 -13.16 -3.41 6.72
CA LEU A 206 -14.23 -2.56 7.23
C LEU A 206 -14.82 -3.09 8.55
N LYS A 207 -14.94 -4.40 8.72
CA LYS A 207 -15.41 -4.98 10.00
C LYS A 207 -14.46 -4.60 11.13
N VAL A 208 -13.16 -4.79 10.91
CA VAL A 208 -12.13 -4.46 11.91
C VAL A 208 -12.12 -2.96 12.24
N LEU A 209 -12.18 -2.10 11.23
CA LEU A 209 -12.18 -0.65 11.43
C LEU A 209 -13.44 -0.18 12.17
N ASN A 210 -14.61 -0.73 11.86
CA ASN A 210 -15.86 -0.43 12.55
C ASN A 210 -15.81 -0.89 14.01
N ASP A 211 -15.31 -2.09 14.27
CA ASP A 211 -15.24 -2.65 15.63
C ASP A 211 -14.35 -1.82 16.57
N VAL A 212 -13.27 -1.22 16.04
CA VAL A 212 -12.40 -0.34 16.83
C VAL A 212 -12.84 1.12 16.81
N GLY A 213 -13.94 1.45 16.13
CA GLY A 213 -14.42 2.83 15.96
C GLY A 213 -13.37 3.73 15.30
N PHE A 214 -12.73 3.25 14.23
CA PHE A 214 -11.71 4.02 13.53
C PHE A 214 -12.34 5.24 12.83
N PRO A 215 -11.78 6.46 12.99
CA PRO A 215 -12.33 7.66 12.39
C PRO A 215 -12.18 7.66 10.87
N GLU A 216 -13.30 7.78 10.17
CA GLU A 216 -13.36 7.75 8.71
C GLU A 216 -12.55 8.90 8.08
N GLU A 217 -12.41 10.05 8.74
CA GLU A 217 -11.61 11.18 8.25
C GLU A 217 -10.11 10.86 8.10
N ARG A 218 -9.63 9.76 8.70
CA ARG A 218 -8.23 9.28 8.60
C ARG A 218 -8.07 8.04 7.72
N ILE A 219 -9.10 7.65 6.97
CA ILE A 219 -9.03 6.62 5.93
C ILE A 219 -8.76 7.30 4.59
N LEU A 220 -7.63 6.97 3.93
CA LEU A 220 -7.22 7.62 2.69
C LEU A 220 -8.17 7.35 1.51
N ASN A 221 -8.78 6.17 1.50
CA ASN A 221 -9.56 5.66 0.38
C ASN A 221 -10.95 6.29 0.21
N VAL A 222 -11.36 7.19 1.12
CA VAL A 222 -12.71 7.78 1.14
C VAL A 222 -12.99 8.55 -0.16
N THR A 223 -12.01 9.27 -0.70
CA THR A 223 -12.13 9.94 -2.00
C THR A 223 -10.79 9.96 -2.73
N PRO A 224 -10.76 10.04 -4.08
CA PRO A 224 -9.53 10.29 -4.83
C PRO A 224 -8.82 11.55 -4.35
N ARG A 225 -9.57 12.64 -4.14
CA ARG A 225 -9.02 13.92 -3.66
C ARG A 225 -8.24 13.77 -2.37
N ARG A 226 -8.78 13.08 -1.37
CA ARG A 226 -8.07 12.85 -0.09
C ARG A 226 -6.75 12.11 -0.28
N MET A 227 -6.73 11.08 -1.15
CA MET A 227 -5.49 10.36 -1.44
C MET A 227 -4.47 11.25 -2.14
N LEU A 228 -4.90 12.05 -3.12
CA LEU A 228 -4.03 12.97 -3.85
C LEU A 228 -3.48 14.07 -2.95
N ASP A 229 -4.31 14.67 -2.10
CA ASP A 229 -3.90 15.69 -1.12
C ASP A 229 -2.86 15.11 -0.13
N PHE A 230 -3.01 13.84 0.26
CA PHE A 230 -2.01 13.15 1.07
C PHE A 230 -0.65 13.04 0.34
N LEU A 231 -0.63 12.61 -0.93
CA LEU A 231 0.60 12.53 -1.72
C LEU A 231 1.23 13.91 -1.94
N GLU A 232 0.42 14.94 -2.24
CA GLU A 232 0.88 16.32 -2.38
C GLU A 232 1.49 16.84 -1.05
N SER A 233 0.87 16.52 0.09
CA SER A 233 1.42 16.86 1.42
C SER A 233 2.75 16.16 1.73
N ARG A 234 3.05 15.07 1.01
CA ARG A 234 4.29 14.30 1.08
C ARG A 234 5.30 14.70 0.01
N GLY A 235 5.03 15.76 -0.76
CA GLY A 235 5.95 16.37 -1.71
C GLY A 235 5.76 15.93 -3.17
N MET A 236 4.72 15.14 -3.47
CA MET A 236 4.37 14.84 -4.86
C MET A 236 3.86 16.10 -5.56
N PRO A 237 4.34 16.43 -6.78
CA PRO A 237 3.72 17.46 -7.59
C PRO A 237 2.27 17.09 -7.92
N ARG A 238 1.38 18.09 -7.99
CA ARG A 238 0.00 17.90 -8.43
C ARG A 238 -0.04 17.24 -9.81
N ILE A 239 -0.96 16.29 -9.99
CA ILE A 239 -1.24 15.63 -11.27
C ILE A 239 -2.48 16.31 -11.89
N ASP A 240 -2.28 17.14 -12.91
CA ASP A 240 -3.34 17.98 -13.47
C ASP A 240 -4.48 17.17 -14.10
N GLU A 241 -4.17 16.01 -14.70
CA GLU A 241 -5.17 15.12 -15.28
C GLU A 241 -6.14 14.52 -14.23
N PHE A 242 -5.81 14.64 -12.94
CA PHE A 242 -6.65 14.22 -11.83
C PHE A 242 -7.42 15.37 -11.19
N ALA A 243 -7.43 16.58 -11.76
CA ALA A 243 -8.08 17.73 -11.14
C ALA A 243 -9.58 17.53 -10.82
N ASP A 244 -10.29 16.74 -11.64
CA ASP A 244 -11.73 16.50 -11.52
C ASP A 244 -12.09 15.21 -10.76
N LEU A 245 -11.09 14.50 -10.20
CA LEU A 245 -11.28 13.30 -9.36
C LEU A 245 -11.51 13.62 -7.88
#